data_AF-I8V9N2-F1
#
_entry.id   AF-I8V9N2-F1
#
_cell.length_a   1.000
_cell.length_b   1.000
_cell.length_c   1.000
_cell.angle_alpha   90.00
_cell.angle_beta   90.00
_cell.angle_gamma   90.00
#
_symmetry.space_group_name_H-M   'P 1'
#
loop_
_entity.id
_entity.type
_entity.pdbx_description
1 polymer ?
#
loop_
_entity_poly.entity_id
_entity_poly.type
_entity_poly.pdbx_seq_one_letter_code
_entity_poly.pdbx_strand_id
1 'polypeptide(L)'
;MEKKMIWSSEMLYDDEARENYLENMRAITENKDYQLTDEEWADEVYLGLSDERGNLDKKVNGIIIAFADLGLWQGRRNAFQFFGNNIANILHTRCEDAEWYGDAYNIRGILHHHDGTNYVLYRIAKDEETAERIAAKIYNGEIDERGFRKLTRSLYPDVAAVYGWKIAGQKNVV
;
A
#
# COMPACT_ATOMS: atom_id res chain seq x y z
N MET A 1 1.67 -10.32 14.69
CA MET A 1 0.59 -10.53 13.70
C MET A 1 1.26 -10.64 12.35
N GLU A 2 0.77 -11.53 11.48
CA GLU A 2 1.34 -11.75 10.15
C GLU A 2 1.11 -10.51 9.26
N LYS A 3 2.18 -10.05 8.63
CA LYS A 3 2.15 -9.01 7.60
C LYS A 3 1.67 -9.64 6.30
N LYS A 4 0.53 -9.19 5.76
CA LYS A 4 0.00 -9.68 4.48
C LYS A 4 0.41 -8.72 3.36
N MET A 5 1.41 -9.11 2.60
CA MET A 5 1.99 -8.25 1.57
C MET A 5 0.97 -7.99 0.44
N ILE A 6 0.92 -6.74 -0.03
CA ILE A 6 0.28 -6.37 -1.29
C ILE A 6 1.38 -6.24 -2.34
N TRP A 7 2.34 -5.34 -2.10
CA TRP A 7 3.49 -5.13 -2.98
C TRP A 7 4.62 -4.42 -2.21
N SER A 8 5.87 -4.65 -2.62
CA SER A 8 7.06 -3.97 -2.08
C SER A 8 8.11 -3.74 -3.17
N SER A 9 8.72 -2.55 -3.19
CA SER A 9 9.87 -2.26 -4.04
C SER A 9 11.12 -3.02 -3.63
N GLU A 10 11.18 -3.56 -2.40
CA GLU A 10 12.27 -4.40 -1.91
C GLU A 10 12.53 -5.63 -2.81
N MET A 11 11.54 -6.04 -3.59
CA MET A 11 11.69 -7.11 -4.59
C MET A 11 12.76 -6.79 -5.64
N LEU A 12 13.06 -5.50 -5.88
CA LEU A 12 14.18 -5.07 -6.73
C LEU A 12 15.54 -5.59 -6.25
N TYR A 13 15.69 -5.79 -4.93
CA TYR A 13 16.92 -6.21 -4.28
C TYR A 13 16.91 -7.68 -3.88
N ASP A 14 15.90 -8.45 -4.29
CA ASP A 14 15.81 -9.88 -4.03
C ASP A 14 16.53 -10.66 -5.13
N ASP A 15 17.80 -11.00 -4.86
CA ASP A 15 18.66 -11.75 -5.79
C ASP A 15 18.08 -13.13 -6.14
N GLU A 16 17.40 -13.79 -5.20
CA GLU A 16 16.82 -15.11 -5.43
C GLU A 16 15.60 -15.00 -6.37
N ALA A 17 14.73 -14.01 -6.14
CA ALA A 17 13.61 -13.73 -7.05
C ALA A 17 14.11 -13.37 -8.46
N ARG A 18 15.15 -12.55 -8.55
CA ARG A 18 15.77 -12.14 -9.81
C ARG A 18 16.39 -13.32 -10.55
N GLU A 19 17.11 -14.21 -9.85
CA GLU A 19 17.72 -15.40 -10.44
C GLU A 19 16.65 -16.38 -10.94
N ASN A 20 15.60 -16.62 -10.15
CA ASN A 20 14.47 -17.46 -10.56
C ASN A 20 13.77 -16.90 -11.82
N TYR A 21 13.55 -15.59 -11.91
CA TYR A 21 12.98 -14.97 -13.10
C TYR A 21 13.93 -15.10 -14.32
N LEU A 22 15.23 -14.91 -14.14
CA LEU A 22 16.23 -15.12 -15.18
C LEU A 22 16.22 -16.57 -15.72
N GLU A 23 16.14 -17.56 -14.84
CA GLU A 23 16.03 -18.97 -15.24
C GLU A 23 14.76 -19.23 -16.06
N ASN A 24 13.62 -18.68 -15.62
CA ASN A 24 12.37 -18.76 -16.37
C ASN A 24 12.50 -18.13 -17.76
N MET A 25 13.13 -16.96 -17.86
CA MET A 25 13.34 -16.28 -19.15
C MET A 25 14.25 -17.08 -20.08
N ARG A 26 15.33 -17.69 -19.58
CA ARG A 26 16.19 -18.59 -20.37
C ARG A 26 15.42 -19.81 -20.88
N ALA A 27 14.50 -20.35 -20.07
CA ALA A 27 13.65 -21.46 -20.47
C ALA A 27 12.61 -21.06 -21.53
N ILE A 28 11.92 -19.93 -21.33
CA ILE A 28 10.88 -19.41 -22.24
C ILE A 28 11.46 -19.00 -23.61
N THR A 29 12.64 -18.39 -23.61
CA THR A 29 13.32 -17.92 -24.83
C THR A 29 14.19 -19.00 -25.48
N GLU A 30 14.35 -20.15 -24.83
CA GLU A 30 15.30 -21.21 -25.21
C GLU A 30 16.75 -20.72 -25.37
N ASN A 31 17.10 -19.59 -24.74
CA ASN A 31 18.41 -18.95 -24.83
C ASN A 31 19.14 -19.02 -23.49
N LYS A 32 20.09 -19.95 -23.36
CA LYS A 32 20.90 -20.12 -22.14
C LYS A 32 21.82 -18.94 -21.83
N ASP A 33 22.17 -18.16 -22.85
CA ASP A 33 23.07 -17.01 -22.71
C ASP A 33 22.33 -15.71 -22.39
N TYR A 34 20.98 -15.73 -22.34
CA TYR A 34 20.18 -14.58 -21.96
C TYR A 34 20.63 -14.04 -20.60
N GLN A 35 20.78 -12.72 -20.52
CA GLN A 35 21.14 -11.97 -19.33
C GLN A 35 20.02 -10.96 -19.07
N LEU A 36 19.68 -10.79 -17.80
CA LEU A 36 18.65 -9.86 -17.37
C LEU A 36 19.29 -8.55 -16.93
N THR A 37 18.97 -7.47 -17.62
CA THR A 37 19.40 -6.13 -17.24
C THR A 37 18.68 -5.64 -15.98
N ASP A 38 19.24 -4.63 -15.31
CA ASP A 38 18.58 -3.99 -14.16
C ASP A 38 17.26 -3.31 -14.58
N GLU A 39 17.17 -2.79 -15.81
CA GLU A 39 15.98 -2.16 -16.35
C GLU A 39 14.86 -3.18 -16.59
N GLU A 40 15.16 -4.31 -17.25
CA GLU A 40 14.18 -5.40 -17.44
C GLU A 40 13.70 -5.98 -16.11
N TRP A 41 14.59 -6.09 -15.11
CA TRP A 41 14.19 -6.55 -13.79
C TRP A 41 13.28 -5.55 -13.09
N ALA A 42 13.59 -4.26 -13.16
CA ALA A 42 12.75 -3.23 -12.60
C ALA A 42 11.37 -3.21 -13.26
N ASP A 43 11.31 -3.32 -14.59
CA ASP A 43 10.05 -3.39 -15.35
C ASP A 43 9.16 -4.56 -14.89
N GLU A 44 9.74 -5.74 -14.66
CA GLU A 44 8.99 -6.90 -14.13
C GLU A 44 8.45 -6.65 -12.71
N VAL A 45 9.27 -6.11 -11.81
CA VAL A 45 8.84 -5.80 -10.44
C VAL A 45 7.70 -4.76 -10.43
N TYR A 46 7.78 -3.75 -11.31
CA TYR A 46 6.74 -2.73 -11.44
C TYR A 46 5.51 -3.21 -12.24
N LEU A 47 5.65 -4.20 -13.10
CA LEU A 47 4.52 -4.90 -13.70
C LEU A 47 3.66 -5.54 -12.60
N GLY A 48 4.29 -6.16 -11.60
CA GLY A 48 3.60 -6.64 -10.40
C GLY A 48 2.81 -5.55 -9.67
N LEU A 49 3.34 -4.32 -9.56
CA LEU A 49 2.58 -3.19 -8.98
C LEU A 49 1.37 -2.81 -9.85
N SER A 50 1.52 -2.89 -11.18
CA SER A 50 0.44 -2.65 -12.13
C SER A 50 -0.67 -3.69 -11.98
N ASP A 51 -0.31 -4.96 -11.81
CA ASP A 51 -1.27 -6.04 -11.54
C ASP A 51 -2.03 -5.80 -10.23
N GLU A 52 -1.34 -5.36 -9.16
CA GLU A 52 -2.03 -5.04 -7.90
C GLU A 52 -2.99 -3.85 -8.02
N ARG A 53 -2.67 -2.85 -8.84
CA ARG A 53 -3.61 -1.78 -9.18
C ARG A 53 -4.83 -2.30 -9.93
N GLY A 54 -4.65 -3.28 -10.82
CA GLY A 54 -5.77 -3.96 -11.50
C GLY A 54 -6.63 -4.78 -10.55
N ASN A 55 -6.01 -5.56 -9.66
CA ASN A 55 -6.70 -6.35 -8.63
C ASN A 55 -7.56 -5.47 -7.71
N LEU A 56 -6.98 -4.35 -7.27
CA LEU A 56 -7.60 -3.40 -6.34
C LEU A 56 -8.37 -2.29 -7.03
N ASP A 57 -8.64 -2.37 -8.34
CA ASP A 57 -9.58 -1.47 -9.04
C ASP A 57 -11.03 -1.77 -8.61
N LYS A 58 -11.33 -1.37 -7.38
CA LYS A 58 -12.58 -1.63 -6.65
C LYS A 58 -12.99 -0.37 -5.93
N LYS A 59 -14.28 -0.04 -6.03
CA LYS A 59 -14.85 1.10 -5.32
C LYS A 59 -15.28 0.72 -3.92
N VAL A 60 -15.08 1.64 -2.98
CA VAL A 60 -15.59 1.56 -1.61
C VAL A 60 -16.74 2.53 -1.40
N ASN A 61 -17.62 2.22 -0.44
CA ASN A 61 -18.62 3.18 0.02
C ASN A 61 -17.97 4.13 1.04
N GLY A 62 -17.73 5.37 0.61
CA GLY A 62 -17.07 6.43 1.36
C GLY A 62 -15.86 7.02 0.62
N ILE A 63 -15.05 7.80 1.35
CA ILE A 63 -13.81 8.40 0.85
C ILE A 63 -12.61 7.77 1.56
N ILE A 64 -11.65 7.28 0.79
CA ILE A 64 -10.38 6.78 1.28
C ILE A 64 -9.52 7.99 1.70
N ILE A 65 -9.10 7.96 2.96
CA ILE A 65 -8.26 8.97 3.60
C ILE A 65 -7.08 8.28 4.28
N ALA A 66 -5.90 8.83 4.10
CA ALA A 66 -4.70 8.41 4.80
C ALA A 66 -4.41 9.33 6.00
N PHE A 67 -3.92 8.73 7.08
CA PHE A 67 -3.16 9.41 8.12
C PHE A 67 -1.70 8.98 7.98
N ALA A 68 -0.79 9.93 7.85
CA ALA A 68 0.63 9.68 7.66
C ALA A 68 1.45 10.29 8.78
N ASP A 69 2.33 9.50 9.39
CA ASP A 69 3.46 9.99 10.18
C ASP A 69 4.64 10.19 9.22
N LEU A 70 4.88 11.45 8.86
CA LEU A 70 5.91 11.82 7.89
C LEU A 70 7.29 11.89 8.55
N GLY A 71 8.25 11.19 7.97
CA GLY A 71 9.66 11.33 8.34
C GLY A 71 10.31 12.43 7.52
N LEU A 72 10.56 13.59 8.12
CA LEU A 72 11.22 14.72 7.45
C LEU A 72 12.58 15.00 8.09
N TRP A 73 13.45 15.71 7.38
CA TRP A 73 14.76 16.12 7.89
C TRP A 73 14.70 16.98 9.17
N GLN A 74 13.57 17.67 9.41
CA GLN A 74 13.31 18.47 10.63
C GLN A 74 12.57 17.69 11.73
N GLY A 75 12.45 16.37 11.60
CA GLY A 75 11.71 15.51 12.53
C GLY A 75 10.33 15.11 12.00
N ARG A 76 9.57 14.43 12.87
CA ARG A 76 8.31 13.76 12.49
C ARG A 76 7.10 14.69 12.53
N ARG A 77 6.22 14.59 11.54
CA ARG A 77 5.01 15.43 11.41
C ARG A 77 3.82 14.57 10.93
N ASN A 78 2.66 14.73 11.55
CA ASN A 78 1.45 14.08 11.06
C ASN A 78 0.87 14.83 9.85
N ALA A 79 0.33 14.10 8.89
CA ALA A 79 -0.32 14.63 7.70
C ALA A 79 -1.50 13.74 7.26
N PHE A 80 -2.25 14.20 6.26
CA PHE A 80 -3.33 13.43 5.65
C PHE A 80 -3.34 13.59 4.12
N GLN A 81 -4.01 12.67 3.44
CA GLN A 81 -4.26 12.75 2.00
C GLN A 81 -5.56 12.02 1.63
N PHE A 82 -6.29 12.55 0.64
CA PHE A 82 -7.46 11.90 0.07
C PHE A 82 -7.10 11.09 -1.18
N PHE A 83 -7.77 9.95 -1.36
CA PHE A 83 -7.55 9.04 -2.49
C PHE A 83 -8.84 8.76 -3.27
N GLY A 84 -9.90 9.55 -3.07
CA GLY A 84 -11.21 9.29 -3.67
C GLY A 84 -11.83 8.02 -3.11
N ASN A 85 -12.51 7.22 -3.93
CA ASN A 85 -13.21 6.01 -3.48
C ASN A 85 -12.73 4.72 -4.13
N ASN A 86 -11.59 4.73 -4.82
CA ASN A 86 -11.02 3.55 -5.45
C ASN A 86 -9.78 3.07 -4.69
N ILE A 87 -9.74 1.79 -4.32
CA ILE A 87 -8.65 1.21 -3.51
C ILE A 87 -7.32 1.32 -4.26
N ALA A 88 -7.28 1.08 -5.57
CA ALA A 88 -6.07 1.15 -6.39
C ALA A 88 -5.32 2.49 -6.25
N ASN A 89 -6.04 3.58 -5.95
CA ASN A 89 -5.45 4.91 -5.81
C ASN A 89 -4.40 4.99 -4.68
N ILE A 90 -4.45 4.10 -3.67
CA ILE A 90 -3.46 4.10 -2.58
C ILE A 90 -2.08 3.59 -3.02
N LEU A 91 -2.01 2.85 -4.13
CA LEU A 91 -0.80 2.23 -4.67
C LEU A 91 -0.01 3.17 -5.60
N HIS A 92 -0.09 4.47 -5.34
CA HIS A 92 0.68 5.49 -6.03
C HIS A 92 1.47 6.30 -5.01
N THR A 93 2.76 6.50 -5.30
CA THR A 93 3.64 7.32 -4.49
C THR A 93 4.56 8.14 -5.40
N ARG A 94 5.13 9.20 -4.83
CA ARG A 94 6.28 9.92 -5.40
C ARG A 94 7.59 9.64 -4.65
N CYS A 95 7.51 8.82 -3.60
CA CYS A 95 8.66 8.31 -2.89
C CYS A 95 9.43 7.31 -3.74
N GLU A 96 10.72 7.21 -3.46
CA GLU A 96 11.70 6.38 -4.15
C GLU A 96 11.37 4.90 -3.95
N ASP A 97 11.05 4.50 -2.72
CA ASP A 97 10.65 3.14 -2.38
C ASP A 97 9.31 3.11 -1.67
N ALA A 98 8.59 1.99 -1.84
CA ALA A 98 7.28 1.82 -1.24
C ALA A 98 6.93 0.37 -0.96
N GLU A 99 6.14 0.20 0.08
CA GLU A 99 5.55 -1.06 0.46
C GLU A 99 4.12 -0.84 0.95
N TRP A 100 3.21 -1.71 0.53
CA TRP A 100 1.83 -1.76 1.02
C TRP A 100 1.49 -3.14 1.56
N TYR A 101 0.80 -3.18 2.69
CA TYR A 101 0.45 -4.45 3.33
C TYR A 101 -0.77 -4.33 4.26
N GLY A 102 -1.38 -5.48 4.56
CA GLY A 102 -2.36 -5.64 5.62
C GLY A 102 -1.73 -6.09 6.94
N ASP A 103 -2.12 -5.48 8.07
CA ASP A 103 -1.64 -5.82 9.42
C ASP A 103 -2.67 -6.59 10.27
N ALA A 104 -3.56 -7.32 9.61
CA ALA A 104 -4.77 -8.00 10.13
C ALA A 104 -5.97 -7.09 10.48
N TYR A 105 -5.77 -5.79 10.69
CA TYR A 105 -6.88 -4.86 10.94
C TYR A 105 -6.86 -3.62 10.03
N ASN A 106 -5.71 -3.26 9.48
CA ASN A 106 -5.46 -2.04 8.73
C ASN A 106 -4.75 -2.36 7.41
N ILE A 107 -4.89 -1.43 6.48
CA ILE A 107 -4.01 -1.32 5.32
C ILE A 107 -2.99 -0.22 5.63
N ARG A 108 -1.72 -0.57 5.45
CA ARG A 108 -0.57 0.24 5.82
C ARG A 108 0.31 0.47 4.60
N GLY A 109 1.03 1.59 4.63
CA GLY A 109 2.09 1.90 3.70
C GLY A 109 3.36 2.26 4.44
N ILE A 110 4.51 1.86 3.92
CA ILE A 110 5.83 2.36 4.31
C ILE A 110 6.44 2.95 3.04
N LEU A 111 6.71 4.25 3.05
CA LEU A 111 7.21 4.98 1.88
C LEU A 111 8.53 5.64 2.25
N HIS A 112 9.61 5.31 1.55
CA HIS A 112 10.94 5.85 1.84
C HIS A 112 11.31 6.94 0.82
N HIS A 113 11.84 8.03 1.34
CA HIS A 113 12.45 9.08 0.54
C HIS A 113 13.77 9.54 1.15
N HIS A 114 14.56 10.29 0.39
CA HIS A 114 15.90 10.74 0.82
C HIS A 114 15.95 11.43 2.20
N ASP A 115 14.86 12.11 2.60
CA ASP A 115 14.76 12.80 3.89
C ASP A 115 14.21 11.92 5.04
N GLY A 116 13.67 10.74 4.77
CA GLY A 116 13.10 9.89 5.81
C GLY A 116 12.11 8.82 5.34
N THR A 117 11.31 8.32 6.29
CA THR A 117 10.34 7.25 6.05
C THR A 117 8.97 7.65 6.59
N ASN A 118 7.98 7.56 5.72
CA ASN A 118 6.59 7.84 6.01
C ASN A 118 5.87 6.54 6.37
N TYR A 119 5.19 6.54 7.52
CA TYR A 119 4.29 5.43 7.90
C TYR A 119 2.85 5.87 7.69
N VAL A 120 2.12 5.12 6.87
CA VAL A 120 0.81 5.52 6.39
C VAL A 120 -0.26 4.52 6.84
N LEU A 121 -1.39 5.03 7.31
CA LEU A 121 -2.60 4.27 7.62
C LEU A 121 -3.73 4.69 6.68
N TYR A 122 -4.21 3.77 5.86
CA TYR A 122 -5.33 4.00 4.95
C TYR A 122 -6.65 3.54 5.56
N ARG A 123 -7.63 4.44 5.64
CA ARG A 123 -8.96 4.20 6.19
C ARG A 123 -10.04 4.83 5.32
N ILE A 124 -11.30 4.58 5.67
CA ILE A 124 -12.44 5.11 4.93
C ILE A 124 -13.27 6.03 5.84
N ALA A 125 -13.43 7.27 5.41
CA ALA A 125 -14.41 8.21 5.93
C ALA A 125 -15.77 7.98 5.27
N LYS A 126 -16.85 8.27 6.00
CA LYS A 126 -18.23 7.99 5.58
C LYS A 126 -18.59 8.71 4.26
N ASP A 127 -18.23 9.97 4.16
CA ASP A 127 -18.54 10.90 3.07
C ASP A 127 -17.46 11.99 3.02
N GLU A 128 -17.48 12.83 1.98
CA GLU A 128 -16.49 13.89 1.75
C GLU A 128 -16.47 14.93 2.88
N GLU A 129 -17.64 15.39 3.35
CA GLU A 129 -17.76 16.32 4.48
C GLU A 129 -17.11 15.74 5.75
N THR A 130 -17.35 14.46 6.04
CA THR A 130 -16.71 13.79 7.18
C THR A 130 -15.20 13.68 6.98
N ALA A 131 -14.73 13.39 5.77
CA ALA A 131 -13.31 13.30 5.44
C ALA A 131 -12.60 14.65 5.66
N GLU A 132 -13.19 15.75 5.18
CA GLU A 132 -12.70 17.12 5.36
C GLU A 132 -12.64 17.52 6.85
N ARG A 133 -13.69 17.20 7.62
CA ARG A 133 -13.69 17.47 9.06
C ARG A 133 -12.59 16.69 9.79
N ILE A 134 -12.32 15.45 9.40
CA ILE A 134 -11.25 14.63 9.97
C ILE A 134 -9.88 15.19 9.57
N ALA A 135 -9.71 15.57 8.31
CA ALA A 135 -8.51 16.21 7.79
C ALA A 135 -8.16 17.50 8.55
N ALA A 136 -9.14 18.37 8.81
CA ALA A 136 -8.96 19.58 9.60
C ALA A 136 -8.45 19.26 11.03
N LYS A 137 -8.97 18.20 11.66
CA LYS A 137 -8.50 17.75 12.97
C LYS A 137 -7.06 17.25 12.96
N ILE A 138 -6.65 16.53 11.90
CA ILE A 138 -5.26 16.08 11.73
C ILE A 138 -4.35 17.28 11.54
N TYR A 139 -4.72 18.21 10.66
CA TYR A 139 -3.96 19.42 10.37
C TYR A 139 -3.74 20.29 11.62
N ASN A 140 -4.78 20.45 12.44
CA ASN A 140 -4.72 21.21 13.69
C ASN A 140 -4.04 20.45 14.84
N GLY A 141 -3.64 19.20 14.65
CA GLY A 141 -3.06 18.36 15.71
C GLY A 141 -4.04 17.97 16.80
N GLU A 142 -5.35 18.04 16.55
CA GLU A 142 -6.40 17.71 17.51
C GLU A 142 -6.57 16.20 17.73
N ILE A 143 -6.15 15.39 16.75
CA ILE A 143 -6.23 13.93 16.81
C ILE A 143 -4.92 13.27 16.40
N ASP A 144 -4.61 12.17 17.08
CA ASP A 144 -3.54 11.23 16.73
C ASP A 144 -4.10 10.07 15.89
N GLU A 145 -3.24 9.09 15.54
CA GLU A 145 -3.68 7.90 14.79
C GLU A 145 -4.83 7.19 15.50
N ARG A 146 -4.81 7.10 16.84
CA ARG A 146 -5.88 6.45 17.62
C ARG A 146 -7.21 7.19 17.48
N GLY A 147 -7.19 8.52 17.53
CA GLY A 147 -8.35 9.37 17.28
C GLY A 147 -8.87 9.21 15.86
N PHE A 148 -7.97 9.23 14.87
CA PHE A 148 -8.29 9.01 13.46
C PHE A 148 -9.00 7.65 13.24
N ARG A 149 -8.50 6.58 13.85
CA ARG A 149 -9.10 5.24 13.80
C ARG A 149 -10.51 5.16 14.39
N LYS A 150 -10.88 6.03 15.33
CA LYS A 150 -12.24 6.07 15.89
C LYS A 150 -13.23 6.79 14.97
N LEU A 151 -12.74 7.68 14.12
CA LEU A 151 -13.56 8.52 13.23
C LEU A 151 -13.72 7.94 11.83
N THR A 152 -12.98 6.86 11.52
CA THR A 152 -12.96 6.21 10.21
C THR A 152 -13.13 4.71 10.35
N ARG A 153 -13.65 4.05 9.31
CA ARG A 153 -13.74 2.58 9.28
C ARG A 153 -12.48 1.97 8.66
N SER A 154 -12.27 0.68 8.87
CA SER A 154 -11.18 -0.03 8.21
C SER A 154 -11.40 -0.17 6.70
N LEU A 155 -10.31 0.01 5.94
CA LEU A 155 -10.17 -0.40 4.53
C LEU A 155 -9.80 -1.88 4.40
N TYR A 156 -9.28 -2.51 5.46
CA TYR A 156 -8.83 -3.90 5.45
C TYR A 156 -9.88 -4.90 4.95
N PRO A 157 -11.17 -4.84 5.37
CA PRO A 157 -12.18 -5.76 4.87
C PRO A 157 -12.37 -5.69 3.34
N ASP A 158 -12.32 -4.49 2.76
CA ASP A 158 -12.50 -4.30 1.31
C ASP A 158 -11.31 -4.89 0.52
N VAL A 159 -10.09 -4.75 1.04
CA VAL A 159 -8.87 -5.37 0.45
C VAL A 159 -8.83 -6.88 0.68
N ALA A 160 -9.18 -7.33 1.89
CA ALA A 160 -9.19 -8.74 2.25
C ALA A 160 -10.15 -9.56 1.39
N ALA A 161 -11.25 -8.96 0.95
CA ALA A 161 -12.19 -9.59 0.03
C ALA A 161 -11.57 -9.90 -1.35
N VAL A 162 -10.60 -9.10 -1.81
CA VAL A 162 -9.90 -9.33 -3.08
C VAL A 162 -8.90 -10.48 -2.95
N TYR A 163 -8.12 -10.50 -1.87
CA TYR A 163 -7.06 -11.51 -1.67
C TYR A 163 -7.48 -12.75 -0.86
N GLY A 164 -8.76 -12.86 -0.48
CA GLY A 164 -9.26 -13.96 0.37
C GLY A 164 -8.65 -13.99 1.78
N TRP A 165 -8.23 -12.84 2.32
CA TRP A 165 -7.64 -12.78 3.66
C TRP A 165 -8.70 -12.94 4.76
N LYS A 166 -8.32 -13.60 5.86
CA LYS A 166 -9.20 -13.76 7.01
C LYS A 166 -9.43 -12.43 7.72
N ILE A 167 -10.69 -12.09 7.95
CA ILE A 167 -11.09 -10.92 8.73
C ILE A 167 -11.42 -11.39 10.15
N ALA A 168 -10.77 -10.79 11.14
CA ALA A 168 -11.03 -11.12 12.54
C ALA A 168 -12.51 -10.90 12.89
N GLY A 169 -13.19 -11.97 13.31
CA GLY A 169 -14.61 -11.93 13.70
C GLY A 169 -15.62 -12.32 12.61
N GLN A 170 -15.19 -12.54 11.36
CA GLN A 170 -16.04 -13.17 10.33
C GLN A 170 -15.76 -14.66 10.24
N LYS A 171 -16.80 -15.49 10.37
CA LYS A 171 -16.74 -16.90 9.95
C LYS A 171 -16.85 -16.92 8.44
N ASN A 172 -15.92 -17.60 7.76
CA ASN A 172 -16.00 -17.81 6.31
C ASN A 172 -17.36 -18.43 5.98
N VAL A 173 -18.14 -17.75 5.13
CA VAL A 173 -19.27 -18.39 4.46
C VAL A 173 -18.65 -19.09 3.26
N VAL A 174 -18.62 -20.42 3.34
CA VAL A 174 -18.26 -21.31 2.22
C VAL A 174 -19.41 -21.34 1.24
#